data_AF-A0A938YRA6-F1
#
_entry.id   AF-A0A938YRA6-F1
#
_cell.length_a   1.000
_cell.length_b   1.000
_cell.length_c   1.000
_cell.angle_alpha   90.00
_cell.angle_beta   90.00
_cell.angle_gamma   90.00
#
_symmetry.space_group_name_H-M   'P 1'
#
loop_
_entity.id
_entity.type
_entity.pdbx_description
1 polymer ?
#
loop_
_entity_poly.entity_id
_entity_poly.type
_entity_poly.pdbx_seq_one_letter_code
_entity_poly.pdbx_strand_id
1 'polypeptide(L)'
;MTGAQRPPATTHPAVLVVGASRGLGAAVVEEYAGRGAQVVATVRGDAPTPVQEVADRAGGAVEIEHVDISRPGEISDLARRLGGRRFDLLFVVAGIQLAAADASAASSSDADFTAMMITNVLGAIRAVEELGELVDPAGTIAVMSSGQGSITNNTTGGFEIYRATKAALNQLMRSYAARRAGEARTLLLMAPGWVKHRTGRGGCAVDRPGQHPAARRHRGRLARAHRTALPGPERGHPPLVTGAGVPSRRDGLPRFGPGGVEQSAMDRLGNQRIADARLTDWRKLAQGLAARFVLDGPGAAPAFVSEIHAVAEDVVAHADVRLARGVVDIALCTRVDGRWVTDRDVELARAISAVAAARGARPAPAEVTQLELALDTVREEAVAPFWAALLTGSTDNRVYDSVFDPTDRIPSAWFQRTDLPGPVPQRWHFDLWLAPEAAAGRIAAAVAAGGTVVDDAGAPAFTVLADADGNRVCVCTSLGRG
;
A
#
# COMPACT_ATOMS: atom_id res chain seq x y z
N MET A 1 -4.27 -20.09 42.49
CA MET A 1 -3.91 -20.68 41.19
C MET A 1 -2.73 -19.88 40.66
N THR A 2 -1.62 -20.58 40.44
CA THR A 2 -0.27 -20.07 40.20
C THR A 2 -0.19 -19.22 38.94
N GLY A 3 0.24 -17.96 39.08
CA GLY A 3 0.65 -17.13 37.96
C GLY A 3 1.84 -17.78 37.27
N ALA A 4 1.66 -18.15 36.00
CA ALA A 4 2.75 -18.64 35.17
C ALA A 4 3.71 -17.48 34.91
N GLN A 5 4.80 -17.46 35.68
CA GLN A 5 5.90 -16.52 35.53
C GLN A 5 6.61 -16.84 34.21
N ARG A 6 6.67 -15.85 33.31
CA ARG A 6 7.32 -15.97 32.00
C ARG A 6 8.78 -16.39 32.22
N PRO A 7 9.28 -17.46 31.56
CA PRO A 7 10.68 -17.83 31.68
C PRO A 7 11.57 -16.67 31.21
N PRO A 8 12.79 -16.52 31.77
CA PRO A 8 13.71 -15.46 31.37
C PRO A 8 13.99 -15.57 29.87
N ALA A 9 13.95 -14.43 29.17
CA ALA A 9 14.29 -14.37 27.75
C ALA A 9 15.70 -14.92 27.54
N THR A 10 15.85 -15.85 26.59
CA THR A 10 17.16 -16.30 26.12
C THR A 10 17.96 -15.08 25.70
N THR A 11 19.25 -15.06 26.06
CA THR A 11 20.13 -13.89 25.88
C THR A 11 20.36 -13.53 24.40
N HIS A 12 19.97 -14.41 23.47
CA HIS A 12 20.04 -14.24 22.02
C HIS A 12 18.82 -14.91 21.34
N PRO A 13 18.09 -14.22 20.45
CA PRO A 13 16.96 -14.82 19.74
C PRO A 13 17.40 -16.00 18.86
N ALA A 14 16.62 -17.07 18.82
CA ALA A 14 16.83 -18.24 17.97
C ALA A 14 15.93 -18.17 16.72
N VAL A 15 16.52 -18.21 15.52
CA VAL A 15 15.80 -18.00 14.25
C VAL A 15 16.02 -19.19 13.32
N LEU A 16 14.95 -19.76 12.77
CA LEU A 16 15.00 -20.76 11.72
C LEU A 16 14.60 -20.12 10.38
N VAL A 17 15.53 -20.06 9.42
CA VAL A 17 15.28 -19.52 8.08
C VAL A 17 15.25 -20.64 7.06
N VAL A 18 14.09 -20.85 6.42
CA VAL A 18 13.91 -21.88 5.39
C VAL A 18 14.09 -21.27 4.00
N GLY A 19 15.09 -21.74 3.24
CA GLY A 19 15.41 -21.21 1.90
C GLY A 19 16.46 -20.09 1.91
N ALA A 20 17.54 -20.30 2.64
CA ALA A 20 18.63 -19.35 2.85
C ALA A 20 19.73 -19.40 1.78
N SER A 21 19.68 -20.31 0.80
CA SER A 21 20.77 -20.51 -0.17
C SER A 21 21.25 -19.22 -0.83
N ARG A 22 20.38 -18.25 -1.12
CA ARG A 22 20.76 -16.99 -1.80
C ARG A 22 19.69 -15.92 -1.66
N GLY A 23 19.99 -14.74 -2.21
CA GLY A 23 19.02 -13.64 -2.35
C GLY A 23 18.50 -13.17 -1.00
N LEU A 24 17.19 -13.01 -0.86
CA LEU A 24 16.56 -12.55 0.38
C LEU A 24 16.83 -13.48 1.56
N GLY A 25 16.88 -14.80 1.35
CA GLY A 25 17.10 -15.75 2.45
C GLY A 25 18.48 -15.58 3.09
N ALA A 26 19.53 -15.47 2.26
CA ALA A 26 20.89 -15.23 2.75
C ALA A 26 21.02 -13.86 3.44
N ALA A 27 20.37 -12.81 2.90
CA ALA A 27 20.36 -11.49 3.50
C ALA A 27 19.63 -11.46 4.85
N VAL A 28 18.53 -12.21 5.00
CA VAL A 28 17.84 -12.37 6.28
C VAL A 28 18.74 -13.05 7.31
N VAL A 29 19.47 -14.09 6.92
CA VAL A 29 20.43 -14.76 7.82
C VAL A 29 21.53 -13.79 8.25
N GLU A 30 22.12 -13.06 7.32
CA GLU A 30 23.18 -12.06 7.61
C GLU A 30 22.69 -10.98 8.58
N GLU A 31 21.47 -10.46 8.37
CA GLU A 31 20.89 -9.44 9.23
C GLU A 31 20.64 -9.95 10.65
N TYR A 32 20.05 -11.14 10.82
CA TYR A 32 19.78 -11.68 12.15
C TYR A 32 21.06 -12.09 12.87
N ALA A 33 22.02 -12.70 12.17
CA ALA A 33 23.32 -13.03 12.74
C ALA A 33 24.09 -11.77 13.17
N GLY A 34 24.07 -10.71 12.35
CA GLY A 34 24.70 -9.42 12.67
C GLY A 34 24.09 -8.72 13.88
N ARG A 35 22.85 -9.04 14.24
CA ARG A 35 22.16 -8.57 15.46
C ARG A 35 22.40 -9.48 16.67
N GLY A 36 23.26 -10.49 16.54
CA GLY A 36 23.59 -11.43 17.60
C GLY A 36 22.55 -12.52 17.83
N ALA A 37 21.68 -12.82 16.86
CA ALA A 37 20.78 -13.97 16.93
C ALA A 37 21.53 -15.27 16.60
N GLN A 38 21.04 -16.39 17.15
CA GLN A 38 21.44 -17.74 16.74
C GLN A 38 20.55 -18.18 15.58
N VAL A 39 21.13 -18.45 14.41
CA VAL A 39 20.37 -18.71 13.19
C VAL A 39 20.62 -20.12 12.68
N VAL A 40 19.55 -20.88 12.46
CA VAL A 40 19.57 -22.09 11.64
C VAL A 40 19.11 -21.71 10.24
N ALA A 41 20.02 -21.77 9.29
CA ALA A 41 19.78 -21.42 7.89
C ALA A 41 19.66 -22.70 7.06
N THR A 42 18.57 -22.87 6.31
CA THR A 42 18.43 -24.07 5.47
C THR A 42 18.75 -23.81 4.00
N VAL A 43 19.46 -24.76 3.39
CA VAL A 43 19.79 -24.75 1.95
C VAL A 43 19.28 -26.02 1.27
N ARG A 44 19.23 -26.00 -0.07
CA ARG A 44 18.90 -27.18 -0.88
C ARG A 44 20.17 -27.80 -1.46
N GLY A 45 20.41 -29.07 -1.14
CA GLY A 45 21.57 -29.83 -1.61
C GLY A 45 22.91 -29.29 -1.11
N ASP A 46 24.00 -29.95 -1.50
CA ASP A 46 25.34 -29.73 -0.92
C ASP A 46 26.19 -28.69 -1.68
N ALA A 47 25.64 -28.09 -2.73
CA ALA A 47 26.38 -27.11 -3.52
C ALA A 47 26.72 -25.85 -2.69
N PRO A 48 27.91 -25.26 -2.84
CA PRO A 48 28.25 -24.02 -2.13
C PRO A 48 27.27 -22.89 -2.45
N THR A 49 26.84 -22.16 -1.42
CA THR A 49 25.89 -21.05 -1.56
C THR A 49 26.39 -19.81 -0.82
N PRO A 50 25.90 -18.59 -1.15
CA PRO A 50 26.24 -17.38 -0.42
C PRO A 50 26.08 -17.44 1.11
N VAL A 51 25.19 -18.28 1.65
CA VAL A 51 24.98 -18.35 3.11
C VAL A 51 26.16 -19.01 3.85
N GLN A 52 26.95 -19.85 3.17
CA GLN A 52 28.17 -20.42 3.76
C GLN A 52 29.16 -19.30 4.11
N GLU A 53 29.36 -18.32 3.21
CA GLU A 53 30.23 -17.16 3.50
C GLU A 53 29.73 -16.34 4.69
N VAL A 54 28.41 -16.26 4.89
CA VAL A 54 27.80 -15.59 6.06
C VAL A 54 28.08 -16.40 7.32
N ALA A 55 27.93 -17.72 7.28
CA ALA A 55 28.18 -18.59 8.41
C ALA A 55 29.65 -18.57 8.86
N ASP A 56 30.58 -18.56 7.91
CA ASP A 56 32.03 -18.46 8.18
C ASP A 56 32.37 -17.15 8.93
N ARG A 57 31.72 -16.04 8.56
CA ARG A 57 31.91 -14.73 9.22
C ARG A 57 31.21 -14.63 10.57
N ALA A 58 30.14 -15.40 10.79
CA ALA A 58 29.28 -15.30 11.97
C ALA A 58 29.85 -15.99 13.22
N GLY A 59 31.04 -16.59 13.15
CA GLY A 59 31.76 -17.11 14.32
C GLY A 59 30.98 -18.17 15.11
N GLY A 60 30.20 -19.02 14.41
CA GLY A 60 29.38 -20.07 15.03
C GLY A 60 27.93 -19.67 15.34
N ALA A 61 27.53 -18.42 15.09
CA ALA A 61 26.13 -17.99 15.29
C ALA A 61 25.17 -18.47 14.18
N VAL A 62 25.68 -19.00 13.08
CA VAL A 62 24.88 -19.54 11.98
C VAL A 62 25.20 -21.02 11.76
N GLU A 63 24.19 -21.86 11.87
CA GLU A 63 24.23 -23.28 11.58
C GLU A 63 23.51 -23.55 10.25
N ILE A 64 24.09 -24.39 9.38
CA ILE A 64 23.51 -24.71 8.08
C ILE A 64 22.88 -26.10 8.12
N GLU A 65 21.60 -26.17 7.75
CA GLU A 65 20.82 -27.39 7.61
C GLU A 65 20.34 -27.59 6.17
N HIS A 66 19.88 -28.80 5.84
CA HIS A 66 19.46 -29.15 4.49
C HIS A 66 17.99 -29.54 4.42
N VAL A 67 17.24 -28.90 3.53
CA VAL A 67 15.84 -29.24 3.23
C VAL A 67 15.41 -28.73 1.85
N ASP A 68 14.83 -29.61 1.05
CA ASP A 68 13.98 -29.24 -0.09
C ASP A 68 12.50 -29.33 0.31
N ILE A 69 11.87 -28.16 0.48
CA ILE A 69 10.45 -28.07 0.87
C ILE A 69 9.47 -28.63 -0.18
N SER A 70 9.93 -28.90 -1.41
CA SER A 70 9.11 -29.62 -2.39
C SER A 70 8.97 -31.11 -2.08
N ARG A 71 9.82 -31.65 -1.20
CA ARG A 71 9.82 -33.05 -0.75
C ARG A 71 9.33 -33.14 0.69
N PRO A 72 8.07 -33.54 0.94
CA PRO A 72 7.51 -33.55 2.30
C PRO A 72 8.32 -34.37 3.31
N GLY A 73 8.93 -35.49 2.90
CA GLY A 73 9.77 -36.29 3.80
C GLY A 73 10.98 -35.53 4.36
N GLU A 74 11.58 -34.61 3.58
CA GLU A 74 12.73 -33.83 4.03
C GLU A 74 12.35 -32.77 5.09
N ILE A 75 11.12 -32.25 5.04
CA ILE A 75 10.59 -31.33 6.06
C ILE A 75 10.48 -32.08 7.40
N SER A 76 9.88 -33.27 7.38
CA SER A 76 9.73 -34.10 8.57
C SER A 76 11.09 -34.57 9.12
N ASP A 77 12.04 -34.88 8.25
CA ASP A 77 13.41 -35.22 8.65
C ASP A 77 14.13 -34.04 9.31
N LEU A 78 13.99 -32.82 8.76
CA LEU A 78 14.52 -31.61 9.37
C LEU A 78 13.88 -31.36 10.74
N ALA A 79 12.54 -31.46 10.84
CA ALA A 79 11.82 -31.31 12.10
C ALA A 79 12.34 -32.27 13.18
N ARG A 80 12.66 -33.51 12.79
CA ARG A 80 13.24 -34.52 13.68
C ARG A 80 14.67 -34.18 14.11
N ARG A 81 15.53 -33.75 13.18
CA ARG A 81 16.92 -33.33 13.50
C ARG A 81 16.96 -32.12 14.43
N LEU A 82 16.05 -31.18 14.24
CA LEU A 82 15.89 -29.99 15.10
C LEU A 82 15.02 -30.27 16.34
N GLY A 83 14.59 -31.51 16.55
CA GLY A 83 13.78 -31.91 17.69
C GLY A 83 14.47 -31.61 19.01
N GLY A 84 13.73 -30.98 19.94
CA GLY A 84 14.27 -30.52 21.23
C GLY A 84 14.80 -29.08 21.21
N ARG A 85 14.89 -28.44 20.03
CA ARG A 85 15.17 -27.01 19.92
C ARG A 85 13.88 -26.20 19.99
N ARG A 86 14.01 -24.94 20.41
CA ARG A 86 12.95 -23.92 20.37
C ARG A 86 13.46 -22.69 19.65
N PHE A 87 12.62 -22.14 18.78
CA PHE A 87 12.90 -20.95 18.00
C PHE A 87 11.93 -19.83 18.37
N ASP A 88 12.40 -18.59 18.36
CA ASP A 88 11.56 -17.40 18.51
C ASP A 88 10.92 -17.00 17.18
N LEU A 89 11.55 -17.36 16.06
CA LEU A 89 11.10 -17.05 14.71
C LEU A 89 11.35 -18.21 13.75
N LEU A 90 10.30 -18.61 13.03
CA LEU A 90 10.41 -19.35 11.76
C LEU A 90 10.18 -18.37 10.60
N PHE A 91 11.10 -18.32 9.65
CA PHE A 91 10.94 -17.52 8.44
C PHE A 91 11.09 -18.39 7.18
N VAL A 92 9.96 -18.68 6.53
CA VAL A 92 9.92 -19.42 5.27
C VAL A 92 10.10 -18.47 4.09
N VAL A 93 11.29 -18.48 3.50
CA VAL A 93 11.68 -17.65 2.35
C VAL A 93 11.69 -18.43 1.03
N ALA A 94 11.83 -19.76 1.11
CA ALA A 94 11.91 -20.65 -0.03
C ALA A 94 10.78 -20.45 -1.06
N GLY A 95 11.16 -20.31 -2.33
CA GLY A 95 10.25 -20.19 -3.45
C GLY A 95 10.99 -20.12 -4.78
N ILE A 96 10.30 -20.47 -5.86
CA ILE A 96 10.82 -20.51 -7.23
C ILE A 96 9.92 -19.73 -8.19
N GLN A 97 10.52 -19.25 -9.28
CA GLN A 97 9.85 -18.61 -10.40
C GLN A 97 10.48 -19.15 -11.68
N LEU A 98 9.76 -19.99 -12.42
CA LEU A 98 10.27 -20.72 -13.59
C LEU A 98 9.68 -20.22 -14.92
N ALA A 99 8.52 -19.56 -14.88
CA ALA A 99 7.86 -19.02 -16.06
C ALA A 99 8.43 -17.65 -16.46
N ALA A 100 8.40 -17.35 -17.77
CA ALA A 100 8.76 -16.03 -18.28
C ALA A 100 7.75 -14.98 -17.78
N ALA A 101 8.21 -13.73 -17.67
CA ALA A 101 7.40 -12.63 -17.14
C ALA A 101 6.13 -12.36 -17.95
N ASP A 102 6.20 -12.56 -19.26
CA ASP A 102 5.15 -12.34 -20.24
C ASP A 102 4.42 -13.62 -20.64
N ALA A 103 4.81 -14.78 -20.11
CA ALA A 103 4.12 -16.03 -20.36
C ALA A 103 2.74 -16.03 -19.69
N SER A 104 1.71 -16.32 -20.48
CA SER A 104 0.38 -16.59 -19.94
C SER A 104 0.35 -17.94 -19.24
N ALA A 105 -0.61 -18.13 -18.34
CA ALA A 105 -0.85 -19.39 -17.64
C ALA A 105 -1.05 -20.54 -18.62
N ALA A 106 -1.81 -20.31 -19.70
CA ALA A 106 -2.07 -21.29 -20.74
C ALA A 106 -0.83 -21.71 -21.55
N SER A 107 0.22 -20.89 -21.57
CA SER A 107 1.46 -21.19 -22.29
C SER A 107 2.55 -21.82 -21.42
N SER A 108 2.29 -21.94 -20.11
CA SER A 108 3.24 -22.54 -19.17
C SER A 108 3.21 -24.06 -19.26
N SER A 109 4.37 -24.70 -19.07
CA SER A 109 4.42 -26.17 -19.04
C SER A 109 3.79 -26.71 -17.75
N ASP A 110 3.14 -27.87 -17.83
CA ASP A 110 2.58 -28.57 -16.66
C ASP A 110 3.65 -28.84 -15.60
N ALA A 111 4.88 -29.12 -16.03
CA ALA A 111 6.02 -29.33 -15.14
C ALA A 111 6.40 -28.07 -14.37
N ASP A 112 6.52 -26.92 -15.03
CA ASP A 112 6.83 -25.64 -14.37
C ASP A 112 5.69 -25.21 -13.44
N PHE A 113 4.43 -25.38 -13.87
CA PHE A 113 3.26 -25.11 -13.05
C PHE A 113 3.27 -25.97 -11.78
N THR A 114 3.44 -27.29 -11.94
CA THR A 114 3.45 -28.25 -10.84
C THR A 114 4.60 -27.96 -9.88
N ALA A 115 5.81 -27.71 -10.38
CA ALA A 115 6.97 -27.39 -9.56
C ALA A 115 6.75 -26.11 -8.74
N MET A 116 6.21 -25.05 -9.35
CA MET A 116 5.91 -23.79 -8.66
C MET A 116 4.81 -23.96 -7.61
N MET A 117 3.72 -24.67 -7.92
CA MET A 117 2.63 -24.92 -6.96
C MET A 117 3.09 -25.79 -5.80
N ILE A 118 3.83 -26.87 -6.08
CA ILE A 118 4.38 -27.74 -5.03
C ILE A 118 5.33 -26.95 -4.14
N THR A 119 6.27 -26.18 -4.70
CA THR A 119 7.28 -25.49 -3.90
C THR A 119 6.71 -24.29 -3.15
N ASN A 120 6.07 -23.37 -3.87
CA ASN A 120 5.68 -22.07 -3.32
C ASN A 120 4.42 -22.14 -2.47
N VAL A 121 3.56 -23.15 -2.67
CA VAL A 121 2.26 -23.26 -2.00
C VAL A 121 2.29 -24.41 -1.01
N LEU A 122 2.36 -25.64 -1.52
CA LEU A 122 2.21 -26.84 -0.68
C LEU A 122 3.43 -27.06 0.25
N GLY A 123 4.63 -26.88 -0.27
CA GLY A 123 5.88 -27.02 0.48
C GLY A 123 6.02 -25.94 1.54
N ALA A 124 5.70 -24.69 1.18
CA ALA A 124 5.72 -23.58 2.13
C ALA A 124 4.73 -23.78 3.29
N ILE A 125 3.48 -24.18 3.01
CA ILE A 125 2.51 -24.40 4.10
C ILE A 125 2.85 -25.64 4.94
N ARG A 126 3.42 -26.70 4.35
CA ARG A 126 3.91 -27.86 5.10
C ARG A 126 5.05 -27.48 6.03
N ALA A 127 5.99 -26.68 5.56
CA ALA A 127 7.08 -26.15 6.39
C ALA A 127 6.52 -25.32 7.57
N VAL A 128 5.51 -24.49 7.33
CA VAL A 128 4.82 -23.73 8.39
C VAL A 128 4.14 -24.65 9.40
N GLU A 129 3.43 -25.68 8.95
CA GLU A 129 2.72 -26.62 9.84
C GLU A 129 3.68 -27.46 10.67
N GLU A 130 4.72 -28.04 10.06
CA GLU A 130 5.60 -28.99 10.75
C GLU A 130 6.69 -28.27 11.56
N LEU A 131 7.38 -27.28 10.97
CA LEU A 131 8.46 -26.56 11.65
C LEU A 131 7.92 -25.50 12.61
N GLY A 132 6.67 -25.06 12.43
CA GLY A 132 6.00 -24.15 13.35
C GLY A 132 5.82 -24.72 14.76
N GLU A 133 5.78 -26.04 14.91
CA GLU A 133 5.73 -26.72 16.22
C GLU A 133 7.07 -26.63 16.99
N LEU A 134 8.15 -26.21 16.32
CA LEU A 134 9.43 -25.89 16.95
C LEU A 134 9.52 -24.43 17.41
N VAL A 135 8.58 -23.58 17.01
CA VAL A 135 8.54 -22.17 17.38
C VAL A 135 7.82 -22.02 18.72
N ASP A 136 8.32 -21.13 19.57
CA ASP A 136 7.64 -20.76 20.81
C ASP A 136 6.15 -20.42 20.54
N PRO A 137 5.20 -20.81 21.41
CA PRO A 137 3.79 -20.48 21.22
C PRO A 137 3.49 -18.97 21.12
N ALA A 138 4.31 -18.11 21.73
CA ALA A 138 4.26 -16.65 21.60
C ALA A 138 5.25 -16.12 20.55
N GLY A 139 6.01 -17.00 19.90
CA GLY A 139 6.95 -16.68 18.83
C GLY A 139 6.27 -16.29 17.51
N THR A 140 7.08 -16.06 16.49
CA THR A 140 6.63 -15.56 15.19
C THR A 140 6.82 -16.60 14.09
N ILE A 141 5.83 -16.73 13.21
CA ILE A 141 5.98 -17.39 11.90
C ILE A 141 5.83 -16.33 10.81
N ALA A 142 6.90 -16.15 10.04
CA ALA A 142 6.93 -15.28 8.88
C ALA A 142 7.06 -16.10 7.59
N VAL A 143 6.37 -15.67 6.54
CA VAL A 143 6.41 -16.30 5.22
C VAL A 143 6.63 -15.24 4.15
N MET A 144 7.57 -15.50 3.25
CA MET A 144 7.87 -14.64 2.10
C MET A 144 6.83 -14.84 1.00
N SER A 145 5.90 -13.90 0.89
CA SER A 145 4.95 -13.78 -0.20
C SER A 145 5.47 -12.82 -1.28
N SER A 146 4.58 -12.06 -1.92
CA SER A 146 4.88 -11.00 -2.90
C SER A 146 3.67 -10.09 -3.05
N GLY A 147 3.89 -8.81 -3.40
CA GLY A 147 2.80 -7.93 -3.83
C GLY A 147 2.06 -8.47 -5.07
N GLN A 148 2.71 -9.33 -5.84
CA GLN A 148 2.13 -10.06 -6.97
C GLN A 148 1.06 -11.10 -6.55
N GLY A 149 0.97 -11.47 -5.27
CA GLY A 149 -0.09 -12.33 -4.75
C GLY A 149 -1.41 -11.60 -4.46
N SER A 150 -1.47 -10.28 -4.65
CA SER A 150 -2.71 -9.51 -4.53
C SER A 150 -3.57 -9.68 -5.78
N ILE A 151 -4.83 -10.08 -5.58
CA ILE A 151 -5.84 -10.16 -6.65
C ILE A 151 -6.20 -8.74 -7.11
N THR A 152 -6.53 -7.86 -6.16
CA THR A 152 -6.97 -6.49 -6.45
C THR A 152 -5.90 -5.63 -7.13
N ASN A 153 -4.62 -5.81 -6.76
CA ASN A 153 -3.52 -5.02 -7.34
C ASN A 153 -3.02 -5.59 -8.68
N ASN A 154 -3.66 -6.62 -9.23
CA ASN A 154 -3.28 -7.19 -10.51
C ASN A 154 -3.97 -6.47 -11.68
N THR A 155 -3.51 -5.27 -12.00
CA THR A 155 -4.04 -4.46 -13.12
C THR A 155 -3.22 -4.58 -14.42
N THR A 156 -2.04 -5.21 -14.36
CA THR A 156 -1.09 -5.28 -15.48
C THR A 156 -0.85 -6.69 -16.02
N GLY A 157 -1.32 -7.73 -15.33
CA GLY A 157 -1.00 -9.11 -15.66
C GLY A 157 0.49 -9.47 -15.47
N GLY A 158 0.97 -10.42 -16.28
CA GLY A 158 2.33 -10.95 -16.27
C GLY A 158 2.64 -11.82 -15.05
N PHE A 159 3.63 -12.70 -15.17
CA PHE A 159 4.02 -13.66 -14.14
C PHE A 159 2.84 -14.50 -13.61
N GLU A 160 1.90 -14.87 -14.48
CA GLU A 160 0.57 -15.32 -14.09
C GLU A 160 0.58 -16.51 -13.12
N ILE A 161 1.39 -17.54 -13.40
CA ILE A 161 1.50 -18.71 -12.50
C ILE A 161 2.12 -18.34 -11.15
N TYR A 162 3.14 -17.48 -11.14
CA TYR A 162 3.74 -17.05 -9.87
C TYR A 162 2.79 -16.20 -9.03
N ARG A 163 2.04 -15.28 -9.66
CA ARG A 163 0.95 -14.54 -9.02
C ARG A 163 -0.04 -15.52 -8.39
N ALA A 164 -0.49 -16.51 -9.16
CA ALA A 164 -1.39 -17.55 -8.67
C ALA A 164 -0.80 -18.30 -7.47
N THR A 165 0.48 -18.67 -7.49
CA THR A 165 1.13 -19.36 -6.37
C THR A 165 1.19 -18.47 -5.11
N LYS A 166 1.47 -17.17 -5.24
CA LYS A 166 1.54 -16.26 -4.09
C LYS A 166 0.16 -15.91 -3.54
N ALA A 167 -0.86 -15.81 -4.41
CA ALA A 167 -2.25 -15.66 -3.98
C ALA A 167 -2.75 -16.92 -3.25
N ALA A 168 -2.45 -18.11 -3.78
CA ALA A 168 -2.78 -19.38 -3.13
C ALA A 168 -2.08 -19.52 -1.77
N LEU A 169 -0.79 -19.17 -1.68
CA LEU A 169 -0.06 -19.17 -0.41
C LEU A 169 -0.69 -18.20 0.61
N ASN A 170 -1.06 -16.99 0.19
CA ASN A 170 -1.75 -16.02 1.06
C ASN A 170 -3.07 -16.60 1.59
N GLN A 171 -3.85 -17.25 0.72
CA GLN A 171 -5.10 -17.90 1.11
C GLN A 171 -4.87 -19.03 2.10
N LEU A 172 -3.85 -19.89 1.89
CA LEU A 172 -3.53 -20.97 2.82
C LEU A 172 -3.05 -20.44 4.17
N MET A 173 -2.27 -19.37 4.20
CA MET A 173 -1.87 -18.72 5.45
C MET A 173 -3.06 -18.08 6.17
N ARG A 174 -4.05 -17.54 5.44
CA ARG A 174 -5.31 -17.07 6.04
C ARG A 174 -6.10 -18.22 6.65
N SER A 175 -6.20 -19.36 5.96
CA SER A 175 -6.84 -20.57 6.49
C SER A 175 -6.11 -21.14 7.71
N TYR A 176 -4.78 -21.12 7.70
CA TYR A 176 -3.96 -21.49 8.85
C TYR A 176 -4.26 -20.62 10.07
N ALA A 177 -4.27 -19.30 9.88
CA ALA A 177 -4.57 -18.32 10.94
C ALA A 177 -5.99 -18.50 11.48
N ALA A 178 -6.98 -18.75 10.61
CA ALA A 178 -8.36 -18.97 11.01
C ALA A 178 -8.53 -20.22 11.88
N ARG A 179 -7.82 -21.32 11.58
CA ARG A 179 -7.87 -22.57 12.37
C ARG A 179 -7.17 -22.45 13.73
N ARG A 180 -6.20 -21.56 13.84
CA ARG A 180 -5.42 -21.29 15.06
C ARG A 180 -5.85 -19.99 15.76
N ALA A 181 -7.10 -19.57 15.54
CA ALA A 181 -7.64 -18.36 16.17
C ALA A 181 -7.61 -18.50 17.69
N GLY A 182 -7.03 -17.51 18.39
CA GLY A 182 -6.88 -17.50 19.84
C GLY A 182 -5.51 -17.94 20.37
N GLU A 183 -4.63 -18.47 19.50
CA GLU A 183 -3.23 -18.66 19.87
C GLU A 183 -2.49 -17.30 19.95
N ALA A 184 -1.54 -17.17 20.87
CA ALA A 184 -0.75 -15.95 21.05
C ALA A 184 0.31 -15.71 19.94
N ARG A 185 0.41 -16.63 18.98
CA ARG A 185 1.42 -16.68 17.94
C ARG A 185 1.27 -15.53 16.95
N THR A 186 2.38 -14.86 16.66
CA THR A 186 2.42 -13.83 15.60
C THR A 186 2.58 -14.49 14.23
N LEU A 187 1.71 -14.14 13.29
CA LEU A 187 1.78 -14.61 11.90
C LEU A 187 2.01 -13.43 10.95
N LEU A 188 3.02 -13.53 10.09
CA LEU A 188 3.39 -12.46 9.15
C LEU A 188 3.52 -12.98 7.72
N LEU A 189 2.80 -12.33 6.79
CA LEU A 189 3.00 -12.46 5.35
C LEU A 189 3.80 -11.27 4.85
N MET A 190 5.04 -11.50 4.38
CA MET A 190 5.89 -10.43 3.86
C MET A 190 5.84 -10.34 2.35
N ALA A 191 5.52 -9.16 1.83
CA ALA A 191 5.56 -8.85 0.41
C ALA A 191 6.75 -7.91 0.12
N PRO A 192 7.90 -8.43 -0.35
CA PRO A 192 9.04 -7.58 -0.65
C PRO A 192 8.77 -6.75 -1.91
N GLY A 193 9.37 -5.56 -1.97
CA GLY A 193 9.48 -4.80 -3.21
C GLY A 193 10.40 -5.50 -4.22
N TRP A 194 10.57 -4.90 -5.41
CA TRP A 194 11.52 -5.40 -6.41
C TRP A 194 12.96 -5.24 -5.90
N VAL A 195 13.58 -6.33 -5.44
CA VAL A 195 14.98 -6.33 -5.00
C VAL A 195 15.87 -6.83 -6.13
N LYS A 196 16.84 -5.99 -6.55
CA LYS A 196 17.94 -6.43 -7.43
C LYS A 196 18.93 -7.24 -6.61
N HIS A 197 19.03 -8.55 -6.87
CA HIS A 197 20.10 -9.37 -6.31
C HIS A 197 21.38 -9.27 -7.15
N ARG A 198 22.54 -9.55 -6.52
CA ARG A 198 23.91 -9.37 -7.04
C ARG A 198 24.24 -10.16 -8.33
N THR A 199 23.31 -10.92 -8.89
CA THR A 199 23.43 -11.68 -10.15
C THR A 199 22.78 -11.01 -11.37
N GLY A 200 22.39 -9.74 -11.29
CA GLY A 200 22.12 -8.91 -12.49
C GLY A 200 20.84 -9.22 -13.27
N ARG A 201 19.92 -10.04 -12.73
CA ARG A 201 18.54 -10.17 -13.23
C ARG A 201 17.58 -9.97 -12.06
N GLY A 202 16.73 -8.95 -12.15
CA GLY A 202 15.65 -8.73 -11.18
C GLY A 202 14.62 -9.84 -11.27
N GLY A 203 14.15 -10.32 -10.12
CA GLY A 203 13.28 -11.48 -9.98
C GLY A 203 13.98 -12.67 -9.33
N CYS A 204 13.23 -13.55 -8.66
CA CYS A 204 13.71 -14.82 -8.10
C CYS A 204 14.16 -15.80 -9.21
N ALA A 205 15.23 -15.52 -9.94
CA ALA A 205 15.70 -16.39 -11.02
C ALA A 205 16.53 -17.56 -10.48
N VAL A 206 16.07 -18.82 -10.54
CA VAL A 206 16.95 -20.01 -10.51
C VAL A 206 17.17 -20.47 -11.95
N ASP A 207 18.40 -20.89 -12.27
CA ASP A 207 18.82 -21.43 -13.55
C ASP A 207 18.10 -22.74 -13.93
N ARG A 208 17.78 -22.89 -15.22
CA ARG A 208 17.53 -24.20 -15.83
C ARG A 208 18.87 -24.91 -16.02
N PRO A 209 19.02 -26.21 -15.72
CA PRO A 209 20.21 -26.95 -16.11
C PRO A 209 20.25 -27.09 -17.64
N GLY A 210 21.30 -26.55 -18.29
CA GLY A 210 21.73 -27.03 -19.60
C GLY A 210 21.64 -26.12 -20.84
N GLN A 211 21.76 -24.79 -20.75
CA GLN A 211 21.99 -23.97 -21.96
C GLN A 211 23.09 -22.90 -21.78
N HIS A 212 24.16 -23.05 -22.57
CA HIS A 212 25.26 -22.09 -22.72
C HIS A 212 24.76 -20.71 -23.22
N PRO A 213 25.37 -19.59 -22.80
CA PRO A 213 24.97 -18.26 -23.25
C PRO A 213 25.62 -17.89 -24.59
N ALA A 214 24.80 -17.70 -25.64
CA ALA A 214 25.21 -16.95 -26.81
C ALA A 214 25.00 -15.46 -26.55
N ALA A 215 26.10 -14.73 -26.43
CA ALA A 215 26.12 -13.28 -26.32
C ALA A 215 25.55 -12.63 -27.60
N ARG A 216 24.61 -11.68 -27.46
CA ARG A 216 24.43 -10.61 -28.45
C ARG A 216 24.20 -9.26 -27.76
N ARG A 217 25.15 -8.36 -28.01
CA ARG A 217 25.03 -6.92 -27.84
C ARG A 217 24.08 -6.38 -28.90
N HIS A 218 23.19 -5.45 -28.55
CA HIS A 218 22.78 -4.43 -29.51
C HIS A 218 22.55 -3.07 -28.84
N ARG A 219 23.23 -2.06 -29.41
CA ARG A 219 23.10 -0.63 -29.12
C ARG A 219 21.77 -0.09 -29.67
N GLY A 220 21.34 1.04 -29.09
CA GLY A 220 20.00 1.61 -29.17
C GLY A 220 19.50 2.11 -30.53
N ARG A 221 18.18 2.39 -30.57
CA ARG A 221 17.58 3.62 -31.12
C ARG A 221 16.09 3.69 -30.77
N LEU A 222 15.63 4.92 -30.50
CA LEU A 222 14.24 5.35 -30.44
C LEU A 222 13.53 5.13 -31.79
N ALA A 223 12.25 4.71 -31.78
CA ALA A 223 11.16 5.33 -32.56
C ALA A 223 9.79 4.62 -32.38
N ARG A 224 8.80 5.46 -32.05
CA ARG A 224 7.41 5.55 -32.55
C ARG A 224 6.37 4.45 -32.35
N ALA A 225 5.20 4.96 -31.94
CA ALA A 225 3.91 4.34 -31.87
C ALA A 225 3.42 3.76 -33.22
N HIS A 226 2.63 2.68 -33.13
CA HIS A 226 1.59 2.36 -34.08
C HIS A 226 0.36 1.79 -33.35
N ARG A 227 -0.79 2.44 -33.59
CA ARG A 227 -2.14 1.89 -33.42
C ARG A 227 -2.37 0.79 -34.45
N THR A 228 -3.11 -0.25 -34.08
CA THR A 228 -3.81 -1.11 -35.03
C THR A 228 -5.18 -1.49 -34.49
N ALA A 229 -6.20 -1.16 -35.27
CA ALA A 229 -7.60 -1.52 -35.09
C ALA A 229 -7.84 -2.97 -35.54
N LEU A 230 -8.86 -3.62 -34.97
CA LEU A 230 -9.37 -4.92 -35.42
C LEU A 230 -10.61 -4.73 -36.31
N PRO A 231 -10.77 -5.47 -37.42
CA PRO A 231 -11.99 -5.47 -38.21
C PRO A 231 -13.00 -6.53 -37.72
N GLY A 232 -14.29 -6.22 -37.80
CA GLY A 232 -15.39 -7.18 -37.59
C GLY A 232 -15.81 -7.91 -38.87
N PRO A 233 -16.73 -8.89 -38.78
CA PRO A 233 -17.36 -9.49 -39.96
C PRO A 233 -18.89 -9.20 -40.05
N GLU A 234 -19.35 -8.84 -41.25
CA GLU A 234 -20.73 -9.05 -41.74
C GLU A 234 -20.77 -10.41 -42.51
N ARG A 235 -21.86 -11.14 -42.82
CA ARG A 235 -23.27 -10.82 -43.17
C ARG A 235 -24.18 -12.05 -42.97
N GLY A 236 -25.50 -11.82 -42.85
CA GLY A 236 -26.55 -12.79 -43.24
C GLY A 236 -27.94 -12.53 -42.65
N HIS A 237 -28.84 -11.87 -43.40
CA HIS A 237 -30.31 -11.81 -43.21
C HIS A 237 -30.99 -12.68 -44.31
N PRO A 238 -32.29 -13.11 -44.26
CA PRO A 238 -33.51 -12.33 -43.89
C PRO A 238 -34.69 -13.21 -43.31
N PRO A 239 -36.01 -12.85 -43.36
CA PRO A 239 -36.74 -11.56 -43.37
C PRO A 239 -37.83 -11.40 -42.26
N LEU A 240 -38.45 -10.21 -42.29
CA LEU A 240 -39.52 -9.60 -41.47
C LEU A 240 -40.86 -10.35 -41.29
N VAL A 241 -41.52 -10.09 -40.14
CA VAL A 241 -42.99 -10.02 -40.00
C VAL A 241 -43.39 -8.78 -39.19
N THR A 242 -44.47 -8.15 -39.67
CA THR A 242 -45.10 -6.87 -39.32
C THR A 242 -46.01 -6.89 -38.09
N GLY A 243 -46.21 -5.72 -37.44
CA GLY A 243 -47.39 -5.47 -36.59
C GLY A 243 -47.41 -4.12 -35.86
N ALA A 244 -48.27 -3.20 -36.34
CA ALA A 244 -49.02 -2.08 -35.71
C ALA A 244 -48.56 -1.47 -34.36
N GLY A 245 -48.62 -0.16 -34.04
CA GLY A 245 -49.29 1.03 -34.57
C GLY A 245 -49.57 2.02 -33.41
N VAL A 246 -48.85 3.17 -33.38
CA VAL A 246 -49.21 4.62 -33.12
C VAL A 246 -50.46 4.96 -32.25
N PRO A 247 -50.59 6.09 -31.47
CA PRO A 247 -49.87 7.42 -31.50
C PRO A 247 -49.37 7.96 -30.13
N SER A 248 -48.31 8.77 -30.01
CA SER A 248 -48.10 10.21 -30.31
C SER A 248 -49.18 11.22 -29.84
N ARG A 249 -48.81 12.08 -28.88
CA ARG A 249 -49.25 13.49 -28.83
C ARG A 249 -48.05 14.38 -28.55
N ARG A 250 -47.72 15.20 -29.54
CA ARG A 250 -46.97 16.45 -29.39
C ARG A 250 -47.97 17.54 -28.99
N ASP A 251 -47.57 18.45 -28.12
CA ASP A 251 -47.50 19.88 -28.44
C ASP A 251 -46.98 20.69 -27.24
N GLY A 252 -46.02 21.59 -27.51
CA GLY A 252 -45.49 22.54 -26.54
C GLY A 252 -43.98 22.76 -26.63
N LEU A 253 -43.51 23.40 -27.70
CA LEU A 253 -42.17 24.02 -27.76
C LEU A 253 -42.32 25.54 -27.60
N PRO A 254 -41.33 26.20 -26.98
CA PRO A 254 -40.46 27.02 -27.81
C PRO A 254 -38.96 26.72 -27.59
N ARG A 255 -38.20 26.80 -28.68
CA ARG A 255 -36.74 26.58 -28.76
C ARG A 255 -35.97 27.79 -28.25
N PHE A 256 -34.83 27.59 -27.57
CA PHE A 256 -33.62 28.45 -27.67
C PHE A 256 -32.34 27.73 -27.21
N GLY A 257 -31.28 27.75 -28.05
CA GLY A 257 -29.84 27.79 -27.68
C GLY A 257 -29.10 26.50 -27.25
N PRO A 258 -27.84 26.26 -27.68
CA PRO A 258 -27.10 25.03 -27.37
C PRO A 258 -26.32 25.12 -26.05
N GLY A 259 -26.34 24.03 -25.27
CA GLY A 259 -25.19 23.61 -24.46
C GLY A 259 -25.22 23.90 -22.96
N GLY A 260 -26.23 23.43 -22.23
CA GLY A 260 -26.14 23.19 -20.79
C GLY A 260 -26.27 21.69 -20.53
N VAL A 261 -25.15 20.99 -20.33
CA VAL A 261 -25.19 19.64 -19.75
C VAL A 261 -25.39 19.86 -18.25
N GLU A 262 -26.62 19.72 -17.77
CA GLU A 262 -26.88 19.50 -16.35
C GLU A 262 -26.21 18.18 -15.97
N GLN A 263 -25.02 18.29 -15.38
CA GLN A 263 -24.32 17.18 -14.76
C GLN A 263 -25.09 16.79 -13.50
N SER A 264 -25.55 15.54 -13.45
CA SER A 264 -25.95 14.87 -12.21
C SER A 264 -24.72 14.64 -11.33
N ALA A 265 -24.18 15.70 -10.73
CA ALA A 265 -23.12 15.61 -9.73
C ALA A 265 -23.75 15.10 -8.42
N MET A 266 -23.18 14.05 -7.82
CA MET A 266 -23.46 13.76 -6.41
C MET A 266 -23.15 15.02 -5.58
N ASP A 267 -24.10 15.46 -4.76
CA ASP A 267 -24.08 16.76 -4.07
C ASP A 267 -22.82 16.97 -3.21
N ARG A 268 -21.86 17.74 -3.74
CA ARG A 268 -20.72 18.27 -2.98
C ARG A 268 -21.25 19.10 -1.80
N LEU A 269 -20.80 18.79 -0.59
CA LEU A 269 -21.14 19.57 0.59
C LEU A 269 -20.26 20.81 0.72
N GLY A 270 -20.91 21.96 0.97
CA GLY A 270 -20.24 23.18 1.39
C GLY A 270 -19.79 23.11 2.85
N ASN A 271 -18.81 23.95 3.23
CA ASN A 271 -18.21 23.91 4.57
C ASN A 271 -19.23 24.13 5.69
N GLN A 272 -20.25 24.96 5.46
CA GLN A 272 -21.33 25.18 6.44
C GLN A 272 -22.12 23.90 6.71
N ARG A 273 -22.56 23.17 5.67
CA ARG A 273 -23.27 21.88 5.84
C ARG A 273 -22.42 20.85 6.57
N ILE A 274 -21.11 20.83 6.31
CA ILE A 274 -20.17 19.93 6.99
C ILE A 274 -20.03 20.30 8.47
N ALA A 275 -19.94 21.59 8.79
CA ALA A 275 -19.94 22.07 10.18
C ALA A 275 -21.24 21.73 10.90
N ASP A 276 -22.38 21.90 10.23
CA ASP A 276 -23.72 21.59 10.75
C ASP A 276 -23.91 20.09 11.04
N ALA A 277 -23.12 19.21 10.40
CA ALA A 277 -23.12 17.78 10.66
C ALA A 277 -22.53 17.40 12.03
N ARG A 278 -21.84 18.33 12.72
CA ARG A 278 -21.32 18.22 14.09
C ARG A 278 -20.45 16.98 14.34
N LEU A 279 -19.54 16.68 13.40
CA LEU A 279 -18.59 15.58 13.53
C LEU A 279 -17.47 15.95 14.53
N THR A 280 -17.66 15.65 15.82
CA THR A 280 -16.74 16.07 16.90
C THR A 280 -15.32 15.52 16.76
N ASP A 281 -15.20 14.31 16.22
CA ASP A 281 -13.94 13.57 16.12
C ASP A 281 -13.17 13.90 14.82
N TRP A 282 -13.79 14.64 13.90
CA TRP A 282 -13.30 14.88 12.55
C TRP A 282 -13.07 16.37 12.29
N ARG A 283 -12.09 16.69 11.44
CA ARG A 283 -11.88 18.05 10.95
C ARG A 283 -11.86 18.06 9.43
N LYS A 284 -12.52 19.08 8.86
CA LYS A 284 -12.42 19.38 7.43
C LYS A 284 -11.04 19.97 7.16
N LEU A 285 -10.23 19.25 6.39
CA LEU A 285 -8.92 19.71 5.89
C LEU A 285 -8.96 19.67 4.36
N ALA A 286 -8.51 20.74 3.69
CA ALA A 286 -8.40 20.82 2.23
C ALA A 286 -9.60 20.22 1.46
N GLN A 287 -9.48 18.99 0.92
CA GLN A 287 -10.52 18.29 0.14
C GLN A 287 -11.42 17.36 0.97
N GLY A 288 -10.93 16.79 2.08
CA GLY A 288 -11.62 15.73 2.82
C GLY A 288 -11.94 16.03 4.29
N LEU A 289 -12.49 15.03 4.97
CA LEU A 289 -12.59 14.93 6.43
C LEU A 289 -11.40 14.13 6.95
N ALA A 290 -10.80 14.53 8.06
CA ALA A 290 -9.70 13.81 8.70
C ALA A 290 -9.99 13.57 10.18
N ALA A 291 -9.67 12.38 10.68
CA ALA A 291 -9.71 12.03 12.09
C ALA A 291 -8.45 11.28 12.50
N ARG A 292 -8.06 11.44 13.77
CA ARG A 292 -7.04 10.66 14.44
C ARG A 292 -7.65 9.98 15.65
N PHE A 293 -7.43 8.68 15.77
CA PHE A 293 -7.82 7.89 16.94
C PHE A 293 -6.59 7.31 17.61
N VAL A 294 -6.45 7.56 18.91
CA VAL A 294 -5.39 7.00 19.75
C VAL A 294 -5.92 5.74 20.41
N LEU A 295 -5.17 4.64 20.29
CA LEU A 295 -5.54 3.33 20.80
C LEU A 295 -4.42 2.74 21.66
N ASP A 296 -4.80 2.21 22.82
CA ASP A 296 -3.87 1.61 23.76
C ASP A 296 -3.69 0.11 23.50
N GLY A 297 -2.45 -0.36 23.61
CA GLY A 297 -2.10 -1.77 23.57
C GLY A 297 -1.68 -2.30 22.19
N PRO A 298 -0.83 -3.35 22.16
CA PRO A 298 -0.42 -3.99 20.92
C PRO A 298 -1.64 -4.63 20.23
N GLY A 299 -1.80 -4.38 18.93
CA GLY A 299 -2.89 -4.97 18.11
C GLY A 299 -4.21 -4.20 18.12
N ALA A 300 -4.39 -3.19 18.99
CA ALA A 300 -5.63 -2.40 19.05
C ALA A 300 -5.90 -1.64 17.74
N ALA A 301 -4.86 -1.04 17.14
CA ALA A 301 -4.99 -0.32 15.88
C ALA A 301 -5.36 -1.23 14.69
N PRO A 302 -4.68 -2.37 14.43
CA PRO A 302 -5.13 -3.33 13.41
C PRO A 302 -6.55 -3.89 13.62
N ALA A 303 -6.93 -4.16 14.88
CA ALA A 303 -8.28 -4.61 15.20
C ALA A 303 -9.32 -3.54 14.89
N PHE A 304 -9.04 -2.28 15.28
CA PHE A 304 -9.88 -1.14 14.95
C PHE A 304 -10.08 -0.97 13.46
N VAL A 305 -8.99 -1.04 12.68
CA VAL A 305 -9.06 -1.02 11.21
C VAL A 305 -9.90 -2.16 10.65
N SER A 306 -9.78 -3.37 11.20
CA SER A 306 -10.56 -4.51 10.74
C SER A 306 -12.07 -4.35 10.98
N GLU A 307 -12.47 -3.73 12.08
CA GLU A 307 -13.89 -3.52 12.40
C GLU A 307 -14.50 -2.32 11.66
N ILE A 308 -13.76 -1.23 11.44
CA ILE A 308 -14.28 -0.14 10.58
C ILE A 308 -14.57 -0.67 9.17
N HIS A 309 -13.74 -1.59 8.66
CA HIS A 309 -14.00 -2.27 7.39
C HIS A 309 -15.23 -3.18 7.41
N ALA A 310 -15.58 -3.75 8.58
CA ALA A 310 -16.76 -4.62 8.70
C ALA A 310 -18.08 -3.83 8.83
N VAL A 311 -18.04 -2.64 9.44
CA VAL A 311 -19.24 -1.82 9.70
C VAL A 311 -19.57 -0.92 8.51
N ALA A 312 -18.62 -0.70 7.61
CA ALA A 312 -18.88 0.00 6.36
C ALA A 312 -18.08 -0.67 5.23
N GLU A 313 -18.79 -1.52 4.46
CA GLU A 313 -18.24 -2.27 3.32
C GLU A 313 -17.49 -1.35 2.32
N ASP A 314 -17.88 -0.08 2.28
CA ASP A 314 -17.34 0.95 1.40
C ASP A 314 -16.09 1.69 1.93
N VAL A 315 -15.66 1.47 3.17
CA VAL A 315 -14.44 2.09 3.74
C VAL A 315 -13.22 1.77 2.88
N VAL A 316 -13.13 0.54 2.38
CA VAL A 316 -11.99 0.09 1.55
C VAL A 316 -11.88 0.91 0.25
N ALA A 317 -12.99 1.40 -0.28
CA ALA A 317 -13.03 2.15 -1.54
C ALA A 317 -12.91 3.68 -1.36
N HIS A 318 -13.19 4.20 -0.16
CA HIS A 318 -13.40 5.65 0.06
C HIS A 318 -12.65 6.27 1.24
N ALA A 319 -11.91 5.47 2.03
CA ALA A 319 -11.13 5.95 3.16
C ALA A 319 -9.63 5.70 2.97
N ASP A 320 -8.81 6.72 3.26
CA ASP A 320 -7.37 6.54 3.45
C ASP A 320 -7.11 6.25 4.91
N VAL A 321 -6.62 5.05 5.21
CA VAL A 321 -6.32 4.61 6.58
C VAL A 321 -4.82 4.44 6.75
N ARG A 322 -4.22 5.22 7.66
CA ARG A 322 -2.79 5.16 7.98
C ARG A 322 -2.59 4.64 9.41
N LEU A 323 -1.89 3.52 9.51
CA LEU A 323 -1.50 2.91 10.78
C LEU A 323 -0.14 3.44 11.23
N ALA A 324 -0.09 4.05 12.41
CA ALA A 324 1.16 4.42 13.08
C ALA A 324 1.19 3.86 14.51
N ARG A 325 2.26 4.12 15.26
CA ARG A 325 2.47 3.54 16.59
C ARG A 325 1.43 4.08 17.57
N GLY A 326 0.39 3.28 17.86
CA GLY A 326 -0.67 3.61 18.82
C GLY A 326 -1.72 4.57 18.28
N VAL A 327 -1.69 4.90 16.98
CA VAL A 327 -2.67 5.82 16.36
C VAL A 327 -3.13 5.31 14.99
N VAL A 328 -4.37 5.64 14.66
CA VAL A 328 -4.97 5.42 13.35
C VAL A 328 -5.46 6.75 12.82
N ASP A 329 -4.87 7.19 11.70
CA ASP A 329 -5.32 8.37 10.96
C ASP A 329 -6.23 7.93 9.83
N ILE A 330 -7.37 8.58 9.70
CA ILE A 330 -8.39 8.26 8.68
C ILE A 330 -8.74 9.54 7.94
N ALA A 331 -8.69 9.51 6.60
CA ALA A 331 -9.23 10.57 5.76
C ALA A 331 -10.37 10.05 4.88
N LEU A 332 -11.45 10.81 4.76
CA LEU A 332 -12.64 10.49 3.96
C LEU A 332 -12.85 11.58 2.91
N CYS A 333 -13.00 11.16 1.66
CA CYS A 333 -13.22 12.05 0.53
C CYS A 333 -13.80 11.26 -0.65
N THR A 334 -14.93 11.72 -1.17
CA THR A 334 -15.50 11.18 -2.40
C THR A 334 -14.64 11.60 -3.60
N ARG A 335 -14.29 10.63 -4.45
CA ARG A 335 -13.32 10.79 -5.55
C ARG A 335 -13.90 10.76 -6.97
N VAL A 336 -15.23 10.67 -7.08
CA VAL A 336 -15.93 10.59 -8.36
C VAL A 336 -16.05 12.01 -8.92
N ASP A 337 -15.54 12.23 -10.13
CA ASP A 337 -15.47 13.53 -10.82
C ASP A 337 -14.69 14.65 -10.11
N GLY A 338 -13.97 14.33 -9.03
CA GLY A 338 -13.00 15.19 -8.37
C GLY A 338 -12.75 14.76 -6.93
N ARG A 339 -12.51 15.69 -6.00
CA ARG A 339 -12.25 15.38 -4.58
C ARG A 339 -12.99 16.33 -3.66
N TRP A 340 -14.05 15.85 -3.02
CA TRP A 340 -14.85 16.64 -2.08
C TRP A 340 -15.60 15.75 -1.09
N VAL A 341 -16.10 16.39 -0.03
CA VAL A 341 -16.95 15.74 0.97
C VAL A 341 -18.39 15.67 0.45
N THR A 342 -19.02 14.51 0.57
CA THR A 342 -20.46 14.29 0.30
C THR A 342 -21.19 13.84 1.56
N ASP A 343 -22.52 13.72 1.51
CA ASP A 343 -23.31 13.17 2.62
C ASP A 343 -22.84 11.74 2.99
N ARG A 344 -22.35 10.96 2.02
CA ARG A 344 -21.76 9.63 2.25
C ARG A 344 -20.53 9.69 3.16
N ASP A 345 -19.63 10.63 2.93
CA ASP A 345 -18.42 10.80 3.76
C ASP A 345 -18.80 11.16 5.21
N VAL A 346 -19.87 11.93 5.39
CA VAL A 346 -20.40 12.30 6.71
C VAL A 346 -21.02 11.10 7.42
N GLU A 347 -21.80 10.28 6.72
CA GLU A 347 -22.36 9.04 7.26
C GLU A 347 -21.26 8.06 7.67
N LEU A 348 -20.25 7.91 6.82
CA LEU A 348 -19.10 7.05 7.09
C LEU A 348 -18.29 7.54 8.30
N ALA A 349 -18.08 8.85 8.41
CA ALA A 349 -17.44 9.46 9.58
C ALA A 349 -18.19 9.12 10.89
N ARG A 350 -19.53 9.18 10.88
CA ARG A 350 -20.37 8.81 12.04
C ARG A 350 -20.23 7.33 12.39
N ALA A 351 -20.30 6.46 11.40
CA ALA A 351 -20.15 5.01 11.61
C ALA A 351 -18.79 4.66 12.22
N ILE A 352 -17.70 5.23 11.69
CA ILE A 352 -16.34 5.03 12.22
C ILE A 352 -16.22 5.57 13.66
N SER A 353 -16.81 6.74 13.94
CA SER A 353 -16.80 7.32 15.30
C SER A 353 -17.53 6.42 16.30
N ALA A 354 -18.63 5.78 15.89
CA ALA A 354 -19.34 4.83 16.73
C ALA A 354 -18.49 3.59 17.04
N VAL A 355 -17.76 3.06 16.06
CA VAL A 355 -16.80 1.94 16.27
C VAL A 355 -15.66 2.36 17.20
N ALA A 356 -15.14 3.58 17.03
CA ALA A 356 -14.09 4.12 17.88
C ALA A 356 -14.56 4.23 19.34
N ALA A 357 -15.76 4.77 19.56
CA ALA A 357 -16.37 4.89 20.88
C ALA A 357 -16.60 3.51 21.53
N ALA A 358 -17.10 2.52 20.79
CA ALA A 358 -17.30 1.16 21.29
C ALA A 358 -16.00 0.49 21.77
N ARG A 359 -14.86 0.90 21.23
CA ARG A 359 -13.52 0.43 21.64
C ARG A 359 -12.84 1.24 22.72
N GLY A 360 -13.42 2.38 23.11
CA GLY A 360 -12.71 3.35 23.95
C GLY A 360 -11.50 3.97 23.26
N ALA A 361 -11.46 3.99 21.92
CA ALA A 361 -10.44 4.73 21.19
C ALA A 361 -10.62 6.23 21.46
N ARG A 362 -9.53 6.92 21.79
CA ARG A 362 -9.59 8.35 22.14
C ARG A 362 -9.41 9.20 20.88
N PRO A 363 -10.40 10.01 20.47
CA PRO A 363 -10.23 10.92 19.34
C PRO A 363 -9.23 12.02 19.70
N ALA A 364 -8.39 12.40 18.73
CA ALA A 364 -7.41 13.49 18.84
C ALA A 364 -7.57 14.48 17.68
N PRO A 365 -8.72 15.16 17.57
CA PRO A 365 -9.06 15.97 16.39
C PRO A 365 -8.16 17.21 16.23
N ALA A 366 -7.51 17.69 17.29
CA ALA A 366 -6.54 18.79 17.20
C ALA A 366 -5.20 18.39 16.56
N GLU A 367 -4.93 17.08 16.43
CA GLU A 367 -3.64 16.57 15.97
C GLU A 367 -3.61 16.19 14.47
N VAL A 368 -4.75 16.29 13.78
CA VAL A 368 -4.78 16.04 12.33
C VAL A 368 -4.10 17.17 11.56
N THR A 369 -3.47 16.82 10.45
CA THR A 369 -2.75 17.76 9.59
C THR A 369 -2.72 17.21 8.17
N GLN A 370 -2.84 18.08 7.18
CA GLN A 370 -2.60 17.76 5.78
C GLN A 370 -1.64 18.79 5.18
N LEU A 371 -0.68 18.31 4.39
CA LEU A 371 0.25 19.14 3.65
C LEU A 371 -0.16 19.14 2.18
N GLU A 372 -0.20 20.31 1.55
CA GLU A 372 -0.29 20.45 0.10
C GLU A 372 0.89 21.26 -0.43
N LEU A 373 1.34 20.94 -1.63
CA LEU A 373 2.33 21.72 -2.35
C LEU A 373 1.59 22.77 -3.17
N ALA A 374 2.05 24.01 -3.11
CA ALA A 374 1.48 25.12 -3.87
C ALA A 374 2.54 25.68 -4.82
N LEU A 375 2.22 25.79 -6.10
CA LEU A 375 3.09 26.37 -7.11
C LEU A 375 2.49 27.67 -7.65
N ASP A 376 3.16 28.79 -7.37
CA ASP A 376 2.83 30.09 -7.92
C ASP A 376 3.18 30.15 -9.42
N THR A 377 2.15 30.36 -10.26
CA THR A 377 2.33 30.39 -11.71
C THR A 377 1.25 31.20 -12.43
N VAL A 378 1.66 32.01 -13.42
CA VAL A 378 0.77 32.62 -14.42
C VAL A 378 0.46 31.68 -15.59
N ARG A 379 1.11 30.50 -15.64
CA ARG A 379 1.04 29.56 -16.78
C ARG A 379 0.60 28.16 -16.34
N GLU A 380 -0.38 28.08 -15.45
CA GLU A 380 -0.95 26.83 -14.94
C GLU A 380 -1.16 25.78 -16.04
N GLU A 381 -1.89 26.12 -17.11
CA GLU A 381 -2.21 25.20 -18.20
C GLU A 381 -0.96 24.62 -18.89
N ALA A 382 0.13 25.38 -18.95
CA ALA A 382 1.37 24.95 -19.58
C ALA A 382 2.25 24.08 -18.66
N VAL A 383 2.17 24.26 -17.34
CA VAL A 383 3.04 23.57 -16.38
C VAL A 383 2.36 22.38 -15.70
N ALA A 384 1.04 22.39 -15.57
CA ALA A 384 0.30 21.35 -14.86
C ALA A 384 0.50 19.94 -15.45
N PRO A 385 0.50 19.72 -16.78
CA PRO A 385 0.75 18.39 -17.34
C PRO A 385 2.14 17.83 -17.00
N PHE A 386 3.16 18.70 -16.95
CA PHE A 386 4.52 18.30 -16.56
C PHE A 386 4.54 17.79 -15.11
N TRP A 387 3.94 18.55 -14.19
CA TRP A 387 3.89 18.17 -12.77
C TRP A 387 3.01 16.95 -12.52
N ALA A 388 1.87 16.83 -13.21
CA ALA A 388 1.02 15.65 -13.18
C ALA A 388 1.82 14.39 -13.55
N ALA A 389 2.52 14.41 -14.69
CA ALA A 389 3.33 13.29 -15.14
C ALA A 389 4.50 13.00 -14.19
N LEU A 390 5.20 14.03 -13.70
CA LEU A 390 6.36 13.85 -12.82
C LEU A 390 5.97 13.27 -11.47
N LEU A 391 4.92 13.80 -10.86
CA LEU A 391 4.50 13.44 -9.50
C LEU A 391 3.73 12.12 -9.46
N THR A 392 2.93 11.85 -10.49
CA THR A 392 1.96 10.73 -10.45
C THR A 392 2.19 9.66 -11.53
N GLY A 393 3.07 9.93 -12.50
CA GLY A 393 3.31 9.05 -13.64
C GLY A 393 2.30 9.19 -14.79
N SER A 394 1.30 10.08 -14.69
CA SER A 394 0.33 10.36 -15.76
C SER A 394 -0.07 11.83 -15.81
N THR A 395 -0.35 12.35 -17.01
CA THR A 395 -0.94 13.69 -17.21
C THR A 395 -2.40 13.76 -16.79
N ASP A 396 -3.07 12.62 -16.67
CA ASP A 396 -4.53 12.54 -16.49
C ASP A 396 -4.97 12.70 -15.03
N ASN A 397 -4.01 12.71 -14.10
CA ASN A 397 -4.25 12.85 -12.66
C ASN A 397 -4.42 14.31 -12.21
N ARG A 398 -4.75 15.19 -13.15
CA ARG A 398 -5.12 16.58 -12.88
C ARG A 398 -6.63 16.68 -12.70
N VAL A 399 -7.04 17.29 -11.60
CA VAL A 399 -8.43 17.63 -11.30
C VAL A 399 -8.48 19.12 -11.03
N TYR A 400 -9.15 19.87 -11.90
CA TYR A 400 -9.19 21.34 -11.88
C TYR A 400 -7.77 21.97 -11.81
N ASP A 401 -7.50 22.73 -10.76
CA ASP A 401 -6.26 23.46 -10.47
C ASP A 401 -5.21 22.62 -9.72
N SER A 402 -5.47 21.32 -9.56
CA SER A 402 -4.70 20.45 -8.66
C SER A 402 -4.29 19.14 -9.33
N VAL A 403 -3.14 18.62 -8.92
CA VAL A 403 -2.65 17.28 -9.23
C VAL A 403 -2.79 16.42 -7.99
N PHE A 404 -3.41 15.26 -8.14
CA PHE A 404 -3.58 14.30 -7.06
C PHE A 404 -2.93 12.96 -7.43
N ASP A 405 -2.11 12.40 -6.54
CA ASP A 405 -1.71 11.00 -6.69
C ASP A 405 -2.92 10.10 -6.41
N PRO A 406 -3.36 9.25 -7.36
CA PRO A 406 -4.47 8.33 -7.15
C PRO A 406 -4.24 7.33 -6.01
N THR A 407 -2.99 7.18 -5.55
CA THR A 407 -2.60 6.32 -4.44
C THR A 407 -2.20 7.07 -3.16
N ASP A 408 -2.29 8.41 -3.16
CA ASP A 408 -1.97 9.30 -2.03
C ASP A 408 -0.62 9.02 -1.35
N ARG A 409 0.38 8.56 -2.13
CA ARG A 409 1.74 8.34 -1.64
C ARG A 409 2.50 9.65 -1.47
N ILE A 410 2.08 10.69 -2.17
CA ILE A 410 2.65 12.04 -2.12
C ILE A 410 1.56 13.08 -1.87
N PRO A 411 1.92 14.25 -1.31
CA PRO A 411 1.01 15.39 -1.21
C PRO A 411 0.41 15.80 -2.56
N SER A 412 -0.79 16.37 -2.53
CA SER A 412 -1.36 17.09 -3.68
C SER A 412 -0.49 18.29 -4.04
N ALA A 413 -0.50 18.65 -5.32
CA ALA A 413 0.13 19.85 -5.82
C ALA A 413 -0.90 20.71 -6.53
N TRP A 414 -1.18 21.91 -6.00
CA TRP A 414 -2.11 22.86 -6.61
C TRP A 414 -1.38 24.08 -7.18
N PHE A 415 -1.98 24.69 -8.19
CA PHE A 415 -1.38 25.80 -8.94
C PHE A 415 -2.06 27.11 -8.55
N GLN A 416 -1.36 27.93 -7.76
CA GLN A 416 -1.84 29.25 -7.41
C GLN A 416 -1.60 30.22 -8.56
N ARG A 417 -2.69 30.80 -9.08
CA ARG A 417 -2.63 31.88 -10.06
C ARG A 417 -2.25 33.18 -9.35
N THR A 418 -1.00 33.59 -9.56
CA THR A 418 -0.41 34.80 -8.98
C THR A 418 0.25 35.62 -10.08
N ASP A 419 0.06 36.94 -10.09
CA ASP A 419 0.83 37.84 -10.94
C ASP A 419 2.30 37.85 -10.46
N LEU A 420 3.24 37.47 -11.32
CA LEU A 420 4.66 37.36 -10.96
C LEU A 420 5.49 38.52 -11.54
N PRO A 421 5.72 39.62 -10.79
CA PRO A 421 6.67 40.65 -11.20
C PRO A 421 8.10 40.33 -10.72
N GLY A 422 9.08 40.40 -11.63
CA GLY A 422 10.52 40.41 -11.27
C GLY A 422 11.15 39.07 -10.89
N PRO A 423 12.43 39.06 -10.44
CA PRO A 423 13.16 37.84 -10.08
C PRO A 423 12.47 37.15 -8.90
N VAL A 424 11.97 35.93 -9.14
CA VAL A 424 10.98 35.29 -8.27
C VAL A 424 11.65 34.75 -7.00
N PRO A 425 11.32 35.24 -5.78
CA PRO A 425 12.00 34.84 -4.55
C PRO A 425 11.70 33.37 -4.16
N GLN A 426 10.45 32.94 -4.31
CA GLN A 426 10.00 31.56 -4.03
C GLN A 426 8.80 31.26 -4.95
N ARG A 427 8.84 30.12 -5.64
CA ARG A 427 7.72 29.65 -6.49
C ARG A 427 6.90 28.55 -5.84
N TRP A 428 7.54 27.77 -4.97
CA TRP A 428 6.95 26.67 -4.26
C TRP A 428 6.72 27.08 -2.83
N HIS A 429 5.50 26.99 -2.34
CA HIS A 429 5.21 27.09 -0.92
C HIS A 429 4.37 25.89 -0.48
N PHE A 430 4.18 25.77 0.84
CA PHE A 430 3.37 24.71 1.41
C PHE A 430 2.10 25.30 1.99
N ASP A 431 1.00 24.58 1.81
CA ASP A 431 -0.23 24.80 2.57
C ASP A 431 -0.30 23.73 3.65
N LEU A 432 -0.14 24.17 4.89
CA LEU A 432 -0.27 23.35 6.08
C LEU A 432 -1.69 23.49 6.62
N TRP A 433 -2.55 22.54 6.30
CA TRP A 433 -3.92 22.48 6.78
C TRP A 433 -3.98 21.90 8.19
N LEU A 434 -4.58 22.66 9.10
CA LEU A 434 -4.69 22.31 10.51
C LEU A 434 -6.14 22.24 10.97
N ALA A 435 -6.36 21.49 12.05
CA ALA A 435 -7.53 21.65 12.88
C ALA A 435 -7.62 23.13 13.35
N PRO A 436 -8.79 23.79 13.24
CA PRO A 436 -8.91 25.20 13.62
C PRO A 436 -8.42 25.52 15.03
N GLU A 437 -8.68 24.63 15.99
CA GLU A 437 -8.25 24.79 17.38
C GLU A 437 -6.72 24.68 17.59
N ALA A 438 -6.00 24.08 16.65
CA ALA A 438 -4.55 23.92 16.73
C ALA A 438 -3.76 25.04 16.03
N ALA A 439 -4.43 25.82 15.16
CA ALA A 439 -3.76 26.75 14.26
C ALA A 439 -3.05 27.88 15.00
N ALA A 440 -3.74 28.58 15.91
CA ALA A 440 -3.17 29.69 16.67
C ALA A 440 -1.95 29.26 17.50
N GLY A 441 -2.02 28.08 18.13
CA GLY A 441 -0.92 27.51 18.90
C GLY A 441 0.30 27.18 18.04
N ARG A 442 0.12 26.57 16.86
CA ARG A 442 1.22 26.30 15.93
C ARG A 442 1.85 27.58 15.37
N ILE A 443 1.04 28.58 15.03
CA ILE A 443 1.52 29.88 14.55
C ILE A 443 2.39 30.54 15.63
N ALA A 444 1.88 30.64 16.86
CA ALA A 444 2.60 31.23 17.97
C ALA A 444 3.93 30.48 18.26
N ALA A 445 3.91 29.14 18.21
CA ALA A 445 5.11 28.34 18.41
C ALA A 445 6.15 28.56 17.29
N ALA A 446 5.73 28.67 16.03
CA ALA A 446 6.62 28.95 14.91
C ALA A 446 7.25 30.34 15.00
N VAL A 447 6.47 31.35 15.39
CA VAL A 447 6.97 32.71 15.64
C VAL A 447 7.96 32.74 16.81
N ALA A 448 7.64 32.05 17.91
CA ALA A 448 8.55 31.91 19.05
C ALA A 448 9.87 31.20 18.69
N ALA A 449 9.85 30.33 17.68
CA ALA A 449 11.03 29.66 17.13
C ALA A 449 11.85 30.52 16.13
N GLY A 450 11.51 31.80 15.96
CA GLY A 450 12.22 32.73 15.08
C GLY A 450 11.54 32.97 13.73
N GLY A 451 10.34 32.42 13.51
CA GLY A 451 9.52 32.73 12.34
C GLY A 451 8.85 34.10 12.44
N THR A 452 8.34 34.59 11.30
CA THR A 452 7.61 35.86 11.22
C THR A 452 6.25 35.65 10.56
N VAL A 453 5.23 36.38 11.02
CA VAL A 453 3.95 36.48 10.30
C VAL A 453 4.13 37.49 9.19
N VAL A 454 3.97 37.04 7.94
CA VAL A 454 4.16 37.86 6.73
C VAL A 454 2.83 38.47 6.30
N ASP A 455 1.74 37.70 6.40
CA ASP A 455 0.40 38.12 6.02
C ASP A 455 -0.64 37.35 6.84
N ASP A 456 -1.56 38.06 7.50
CA ASP A 456 -2.67 37.51 8.25
C ASP A 456 -4.04 38.05 7.78
N ALA A 457 -4.10 38.78 6.67
CA ALA A 457 -5.33 39.37 6.14
C ALA A 457 -6.39 38.31 5.80
N GLY A 458 -5.95 37.08 5.51
CA GLY A 458 -6.80 35.92 5.25
C GLY A 458 -7.26 35.15 6.49
N ALA A 459 -6.90 35.57 7.71
CA ALA A 459 -7.23 34.82 8.92
C ALA A 459 -8.75 34.82 9.19
N PRO A 460 -9.35 33.72 9.68
CA PRO A 460 -8.71 32.45 10.08
C PRO A 460 -8.53 31.44 8.92
N ALA A 461 -8.92 31.78 7.69
CA ALA A 461 -8.86 30.86 6.55
C ALA A 461 -7.41 30.51 6.18
N PHE A 462 -6.52 31.50 6.19
CA PHE A 462 -5.08 31.29 6.08
C PHE A 462 -4.25 32.39 6.77
N THR A 463 -3.02 32.05 7.15
CA THR A 463 -2.00 32.98 7.63
C THR A 463 -0.65 32.57 7.04
N VAL A 464 0.09 33.50 6.44
CA VAL A 464 1.39 33.26 5.83
C VAL A 464 2.49 33.54 6.85
N LEU A 465 3.34 32.53 7.06
CA LEU A 465 4.54 32.64 7.88
C LEU A 465 5.79 32.57 7.00
N ALA A 466 6.90 33.13 7.48
CA ALA A 466 8.24 32.90 6.93
C ALA A 466 9.23 32.45 7.99
N ASP A 467 10.16 31.57 7.62
CA ASP A 467 11.34 31.27 8.43
C ASP A 467 12.41 32.38 8.33
N ALA A 468 13.56 32.18 8.99
CA ALA A 468 14.65 33.15 9.02
C ALA A 468 15.31 33.40 7.64
N ASP A 469 15.18 32.45 6.71
CA ASP A 469 15.70 32.56 5.34
C ASP A 469 14.67 33.16 4.38
N GLY A 470 13.46 33.46 4.87
CA GLY A 470 12.36 34.02 4.09
C GLY A 470 11.53 32.97 3.34
N ASN A 471 11.71 31.67 3.61
CA ASN A 471 10.87 30.62 3.04
C ASN A 471 9.47 30.69 3.64
N ARG A 472 8.46 30.80 2.79
CA ARG A 472 7.06 31.00 3.16
C ARG A 472 6.26 29.70 3.24
N VAL A 473 5.31 29.67 4.17
CA VAL A 473 4.30 28.62 4.35
C VAL A 473 2.96 29.26 4.70
N CYS A 474 1.87 28.75 4.12
CA CYS A 474 0.51 29.12 4.48
C CYS A 474 -0.01 28.14 5.55
N VAL A 475 -0.42 28.66 6.70
CA VAL A 475 -1.17 27.89 7.70
C VAL A 475 -2.65 28.06 7.39
N CYS A 476 -3.31 26.97 6.99
CA CYS A 476 -4.69 26.99 6.49
C CYS A 476 -5.67 26.33 7.46
N THR A 477 -6.89 26.85 7.55
CA THR A 477 -8.02 26.20 8.24
C THR A 477 -9.25 26.17 7.34
N SER A 478 -10.24 25.36 7.72
CA SER A 478 -11.55 25.32 7.05
C SER A 478 -12.47 26.50 7.42
N LEU A 479 -12.12 27.31 8.41
CA LEU A 479 -12.92 28.46 8.82
C LEU A 479 -12.82 29.59 7.80
N GLY A 480 -13.88 30.40 7.67
CA GLY A 480 -13.89 31.57 6.79
C GLY A 480 -13.84 31.24 5.29
N ARG A 481 -14.04 29.96 4.92
CA ARG A 481 -14.11 29.49 3.53
C ARG A 481 -15.53 29.08 3.21
N GLY A 482 -16.16 29.76 2.25
CA GLY A 482 -17.53 29.50 1.77
C GLY A 482 -17.68 28.17 1.04
#